data_AF-A0A416JQZ1-F1
#
_entry.id   AF-A0A416JQZ1-F1
#
_cell.length_a   1.000
_cell.length_b   1.000
_cell.length_c   1.000
_cell.angle_alpha   90.00
_cell.angle_beta   90.00
_cell.angle_gamma   90.00
#
_symmetry.space_group_name_H-M   'P 1'
#
loop_
_entity.id
_entity.type
_entity.pdbx_description
1 polymer ?
#
loop_
_entity_poly.entity_id
_entity_poly.type
_entity_poly.pdbx_seq_one_letter_code
_entity_poly.pdbx_strand_id
1 'polypeptide(L)'
;MLNEELYETLEREFEKNKIEDAVEDILLELAELLADQEITGKKLTCQSKAGKAKLHACGRCEEDGSVYIETLRVNDHEYVIDDYFL
;
A
#
# COMPACT_ATOMS: atom_id res chain seq x y z
N MET A 1 11.42 -3.08 5.77
CA MET A 1 11.23 -4.34 5.05
C MET A 1 10.03 -5.03 5.63
N LEU A 2 9.01 -5.25 4.79
CA LEU A 2 7.83 -6.04 5.07
C LEU A 2 8.22 -7.31 5.82
N ASN A 3 7.59 -7.52 6.98
CA ASN A 3 7.79 -8.76 7.72
C ASN A 3 7.09 -9.90 6.98
N GLU A 4 7.69 -11.09 6.97
CA GLU A 4 7.16 -12.29 6.32
C GLU A 4 5.74 -12.61 6.83
N GLU A 5 5.50 -12.46 8.13
CA GLU A 5 4.17 -12.65 8.74
C GLU A 5 3.11 -11.67 8.19
N LEU A 6 3.51 -10.42 7.93
CA LEU A 6 2.62 -9.40 7.38
C LEU A 6 2.32 -9.70 5.92
N TYR A 7 3.34 -10.10 5.16
CA TYR A 7 3.19 -10.50 3.76
C TYR A 7 2.20 -11.66 3.63
N GLU A 8 2.38 -12.74 4.40
CA GLU A 8 1.44 -13.88 4.39
C GLU A 8 0.02 -13.47 4.80
N THR A 9 -0.10 -12.53 5.74
CA THR A 9 -1.41 -12.04 6.20
C THR A 9 -2.11 -11.26 5.09
N LEU A 10 -1.38 -10.38 4.39
CA LEU A 10 -1.90 -9.61 3.26
C LEU A 10 -2.26 -10.53 2.10
N GLU A 11 -1.39 -11.50 1.76
CA GLU A 11 -1.62 -12.47 0.70
C GLU A 11 -2.92 -13.26 0.94
N ARG A 12 -3.12 -13.78 2.15
CA ARG A 12 -4.38 -14.46 2.52
C ARG A 12 -5.58 -13.54 2.46
N GLU A 13 -5.43 -12.27 2.85
CA GLU A 13 -6.51 -11.30 2.76
C GLU A 13 -6.84 -11.00 1.28
N PHE A 14 -5.83 -10.91 0.43
CA PHE A 14 -5.98 -10.66 -1.00
C PHE A 14 -6.69 -11.83 -1.68
N GLU A 15 -6.27 -13.06 -1.40
CA GLU A 15 -6.94 -14.28 -1.87
C GLU A 15 -8.41 -14.35 -1.45
N LYS A 16 -8.73 -14.05 -0.17
CA LYS A 16 -10.11 -13.99 0.33
C LYS A 16 -10.95 -12.97 -0.43
N ASN A 17 -10.34 -11.84 -0.76
CA ASN A 17 -10.98 -10.75 -1.48
C ASN A 17 -10.97 -10.94 -3.01
N LYS A 18 -10.44 -12.06 -3.51
CA LYS A 18 -10.27 -12.38 -4.94
C LYS A 18 -9.45 -11.31 -5.67
N ILE A 19 -8.43 -10.82 -5.01
CA ILE A 19 -7.37 -10.02 -5.62
C ILE A 19 -6.39 -11.03 -6.22
N GLU A 20 -6.16 -10.95 -7.54
CA GLU A 20 -5.22 -11.82 -8.25
C GLU A 20 -3.80 -11.22 -8.31
N ASP A 21 -3.69 -9.92 -8.02
CA ASP A 21 -2.44 -9.17 -8.00
C ASP A 21 -1.60 -9.50 -6.75
N ALA A 22 -0.27 -9.48 -6.91
CA ALA A 22 0.64 -9.73 -5.79
C ALA A 22 0.61 -8.58 -4.78
N VAL A 23 0.94 -8.87 -3.52
CA VAL A 23 1.03 -7.86 -2.47
C VAL A 23 2.05 -6.78 -2.84
N GLU A 24 3.19 -7.17 -3.42
CA GLU A 24 4.22 -6.23 -3.88
C GLU A 24 3.72 -5.33 -5.01
N ASP A 25 3.04 -5.89 -6.01
CA ASP A 25 2.51 -5.12 -7.15
C ASP A 25 1.53 -4.04 -6.68
N ILE A 26 0.64 -4.41 -5.77
CA ILE A 26 -0.37 -3.52 -5.20
C ILE A 26 0.29 -2.41 -4.37
N LEU A 27 1.26 -2.76 -3.53
CA LEU A 27 1.97 -1.76 -2.71
C LEU A 27 2.81 -0.82 -3.57
N LEU A 28 3.42 -1.33 -4.64
CA LEU A 28 4.14 -0.52 -5.61
C LEU A 28 3.20 0.43 -6.35
N GLU A 29 2.04 -0.03 -6.81
CA GLU A 29 1.00 0.82 -7.41
C GLU A 29 0.55 1.93 -6.43
N LEU A 30 0.30 1.57 -5.17
CA LEU A 30 -0.10 2.52 -4.14
C LEU A 30 1.00 3.55 -3.85
N ALA A 31 2.26 3.12 -3.90
CA ALA A 31 3.41 3.99 -3.76
C ALA A 31 3.51 4.98 -4.93
N GLU A 32 3.36 4.50 -6.16
CA GLU A 32 3.30 5.34 -7.36
C GLU A 32 2.16 6.37 -7.28
N LEU A 33 0.97 5.96 -6.81
CA LEU A 33 -0.16 6.86 -6.59
C LEU A 33 0.08 7.91 -5.51
N LEU A 34 0.92 7.64 -4.51
CA LEU A 34 1.34 8.64 -3.52
C LEU A 34 2.38 9.59 -4.11
N ALA A 35 3.30 9.09 -4.95
CA ALA A 35 4.28 9.91 -5.65
C ALA A 35 3.63 10.83 -6.70
N ASP A 36 2.62 10.36 -7.42
CA ASP A 36 1.88 11.10 -8.47
C ASP A 36 1.11 12.30 -7.90
N GLN A 37 0.87 12.34 -6.58
CA GLN A 37 0.29 13.51 -5.93
C GLN A 37 1.24 14.72 -5.87
N GLU A 38 2.52 14.54 -6.23
CA GLU A 38 3.57 15.59 -6.25
C GLU A 38 3.70 16.38 -4.93
N ILE A 39 3.27 15.78 -3.81
CA ILE A 39 3.32 16.40 -2.47
C ILE A 39 4.36 15.66 -1.64
N THR A 40 5.53 16.28 -1.46
CA THR A 40 6.62 15.73 -0.64
C THR A 40 6.55 16.23 0.81
N GLY A 41 7.08 15.42 1.74
CA GLY A 41 7.22 15.77 3.15
C GLY A 41 5.91 15.87 3.94
N LYS A 42 4.77 15.46 3.36
CA LYS A 42 3.48 15.40 4.05
C LYS A 42 2.89 14.00 3.98
N LYS A 43 2.13 13.67 5.02
CA LYS A 43 1.35 12.44 5.07
C LYS A 43 0.15 12.56 4.14
N LEU A 44 0.09 11.66 3.18
CA LEU A 44 -0.91 11.53 2.14
C LEU A 44 -1.66 10.21 2.30
N THR A 45 -2.81 10.16 1.66
CA THR A 45 -3.60 8.93 1.54
C THR A 45 -3.94 8.75 0.07
N CYS A 46 -3.73 7.55 -0.45
CA CYS A 46 -4.19 7.17 -1.78
C CYS A 46 -5.25 6.07 -1.66
N GLN A 47 -6.08 5.96 -2.68
CA GLN A 47 -7.08 4.91 -2.76
C GLN A 47 -6.95 4.22 -4.11
N SER A 48 -6.90 2.90 -4.10
CA SER A 48 -6.97 2.07 -5.30
C SER A 48 -8.05 1.00 -5.14
N LYS A 49 -8.32 0.27 -6.21
CA LYS A 49 -9.26 -0.85 -6.23
C LYS A 49 -8.65 -2.01 -6.97
N ALA A 50 -8.48 -3.12 -6.27
CA ALA A 50 -8.09 -4.39 -6.87
C ALA A 50 -9.28 -5.33 -6.90
N GLY A 51 -9.76 -5.64 -8.09
CA GLY A 51 -10.98 -6.43 -8.30
C GLY A 51 -12.21 -5.82 -7.62
N LYS A 52 -12.69 -6.46 -6.54
CA LYS A 52 -13.84 -5.99 -5.73
C LYS A 52 -13.44 -5.35 -4.40
N ALA A 53 -12.16 -5.43 -4.03
CA ALA A 53 -11.66 -4.85 -2.79
C ALA A 53 -11.34 -3.37 -2.96
N LYS A 54 -11.60 -2.59 -1.91
CA LYS A 54 -11.12 -1.21 -1.80
C LYS A 54 -9.81 -1.20 -1.04
N LEU A 55 -8.81 -0.57 -1.63
CA LEU A 55 -7.48 -0.42 -1.04
C LEU A 55 -7.28 1.05 -0.68
N HIS A 56 -6.83 1.30 0.53
CA HIS A 56 -6.54 2.62 1.05
C HIS A 56 -5.16 2.59 1.68
N ALA A 57 -4.17 3.21 1.05
CA ALA A 57 -2.85 3.32 1.65
C ALA A 57 -2.65 4.72 2.22
N CYS A 58 -1.92 4.78 3.32
CA CYS A 58 -1.48 6.02 3.94
C CYS A 58 0.03 6.00 4.04
N GLY A 59 0.65 7.09 3.61
CA GLY A 59 2.09 7.17 3.48
C GLY A 59 2.56 8.60 3.25
N ARG A 60 3.81 8.76 2.87
CA ARG A 60 4.38 10.05 2.49
C ARG A 60 5.42 9.85 1.40
N CYS A 61 5.46 10.80 0.47
CA CYS A 61 6.54 10.90 -0.50
C CYS A 61 7.68 11.74 0.10
N GLU A 62 8.90 11.25 0.03
CA GLU A 62 10.12 11.95 0.46
C GLU A 62 10.70 12.77 -0.71
N GLU A 63 11.57 13.73 -0.39
CA GLU A 63 12.16 14.63 -1.41
C GLU A 63 13.06 13.90 -2.41
N ASP A 64 13.63 12.76 -2.02
CA ASP A 64 14.46 11.91 -2.87
C ASP A 64 13.66 11.07 -3.88
N GLY A 65 12.32 11.21 -3.88
CA GLY A 65 11.40 10.41 -4.71
C GLY A 65 10.98 9.10 -4.06
N SER A 66 11.54 8.77 -2.88
CA SER A 66 11.18 7.58 -2.15
C SER A 66 9.81 7.67 -1.51
N VAL A 67 9.04 6.59 -1.53
CA VAL A 67 7.69 6.57 -0.96
C VAL A 67 7.62 5.63 0.22
N TYR A 68 7.24 6.21 1.35
CA TYR A 68 7.00 5.49 2.59
C TYR A 68 5.51 5.17 2.73
N ILE A 69 5.15 3.90 2.90
CA ILE A 69 3.80 3.48 3.24
C ILE A 69 3.76 3.11 4.72
N GLU A 70 2.96 3.84 5.49
CA GLU A 70 2.72 3.59 6.92
C GLU A 70 1.68 2.49 7.10
N THR A 71 0.52 2.63 6.46
CA THR A 71 -0.58 1.66 6.59
C THR A 71 -1.25 1.36 5.26
N LEU A 72 -1.74 0.13 5.14
CA LEU A 72 -2.58 -0.34 4.05
C LEU A 72 -3.89 -0.86 4.65
N ARG A 73 -5.01 -0.29 4.23
CA ARG A 73 -6.33 -0.78 4.54
C ARG A 73 -6.93 -1.49 3.33
N VAL A 74 -7.39 -2.71 3.55
CA VAL A 74 -8.09 -3.57 2.59
C VAL A 74 -9.52 -3.74 3.08
N ASN A 75 -10.48 -3.10 2.40
CA ASN A 75 -11.88 -3.01 2.81
C ASN A 75 -12.06 -2.44 4.23
N ASP A 76 -12.22 -3.30 5.24
CA ASP A 76 -12.40 -2.94 6.65
C ASP A 76 -11.25 -3.41 7.56
N HIS A 77 -10.22 -4.04 7.00
CA HIS A 77 -9.02 -4.45 7.73
C HIS A 77 -7.86 -3.49 7.45
N GLU A 78 -7.22 -3.00 8.50
CA GLU A 78 -6.04 -2.13 8.41
C GLU A 78 -4.78 -2.90 8.82
N TYR A 79 -3.74 -2.75 8.02
CA TYR A 79 -2.44 -3.38 8.18
C TYR A 79 -1.36 -2.30 8.26
N VAL A 80 -0.43 -2.46 9.20
CA VAL A 80 0.71 -1.56 9.35
C VAL A 80 1.83 -2.11 8.47
N ILE A 81 2.28 -1.31 7.49
CA ILE A 81 3.32 -1.68 6.54
C ILE A 81 4.68 -1.17 7.01
N ASP A 82 4.74 0.11 7.41
CA ASP A 82 5.94 0.82 7.86
C ASP A 82 7.19 0.55 6.98
N ASP A 83 7.04 0.66 5.66
CA ASP A 83 8.12 0.34 4.70
C ASP A 83 8.21 1.27 3.48
N TYR A 84 9.37 1.23 2.81
CA TYR A 84 9.66 2.00 1.59
C TYR A 84 9.59 1.11 0.34
N PHE A 85 8.92 1.59 -0.71
CA PHE A 85 8.69 0.83 -1.96
C PHE A 85 9.30 1.48 -3.20
N LEU A 86 9.52 2.79 -3.17
CA LEU A 86 10.17 3.60 -4.19
C LEU A 86 11.39 4.29 -3.59
#